data_AF-A0A7V1BE48-F1
#
_entry.id   AF-A0A7V1BE48-F1
#
_cell.length_a   1.000
_cell.length_b   1.000
_cell.length_c   1.000
_cell.angle_alpha   90.00
_cell.angle_beta   90.00
_cell.angle_gamma   90.00
#
_symmetry.space_group_name_H-M   'P 1'
#
loop_
_entity.id
_entity.type
_entity.pdbx_description
1 polymer ?
#
loop_
_entity_poly.entity_id
_entity_poly.type
_entity_poly.pdbx_seq_one_letter_code
_entity_poly.pdbx_strand_id
1 'polypeptide(L)' 'MALKIEHLDNTSVRGTLDGALDFNISEEGGHLTARIANWTRAVAVRSVETASEMRQITYEMIARYREDSRGRIA' A
#
# COMPACT_ATOMS: atom_id res chain seq x y z
N MET A 1 1.89 -14.76 4.83
CA MET A 1 1.47 -13.37 5.09
C MET A 1 0.07 -13.20 4.55
N ALA A 2 -0.84 -12.76 5.41
CA ALA A 2 -2.23 -12.54 5.04
C ALA A 2 -2.46 -11.02 4.95
N LEU A 3 -2.72 -10.53 3.74
CA LEU A 3 -3.30 -9.21 3.55
C LEU A 3 -4.81 -9.36 3.62
N LYS A 4 -5.45 -8.75 4.60
CA LYS A 4 -6.89 -8.62 4.64
C LYS A 4 -7.24 -7.25 4.07
N ILE A 5 -7.77 -7.23 2.85
CA ILE A 5 -8.31 -6.00 2.25
C ILE A 5 -9.72 -5.81 2.76
N GLU A 6 -9.97 -4.68 3.41
CA GLU A 6 -11.29 -4.31 3.92
C GLU A 6 -12.02 -3.38 2.94
N HIS A 7 -11.25 -2.57 2.21
CA HIS A 7 -11.77 -1.66 1.20
C HIS A 7 -10.80 -1.56 0.03
N LEU A 8 -11.32 -1.57 -1.19
CA LEU A 8 -10.55 -1.42 -2.42
C LEU A 8 -11.43 -0.77 -3.48
N ASP A 9 -11.06 0.43 -3.89
CA ASP A 9 -11.59 1.12 -5.05
C ASP A 9 -10.43 1.63 -5.93
N ASN A 10 -10.73 2.50 -6.90
CA ASN A 10 -9.76 3.07 -7.83
C ASN A 10 -8.95 4.25 -7.26
N THR A 11 -9.33 4.78 -6.10
CA THR A 11 -8.68 5.92 -5.41
C THR A 11 -8.03 5.52 -4.10
N SER A 12 -8.47 4.43 -3.47
CA SER A 12 -7.99 4.05 -2.15
C SER A 12 -8.07 2.54 -1.87
N VAL A 13 -7.19 2.09 -0.98
CA VAL A 13 -7.17 0.74 -0.41
C VAL A 13 -6.98 0.83 1.08
N ARG A 14 -7.75 0.05 1.83
CA ARG A 14 -7.57 -0.10 3.27
C ARG A 14 -7.62 -1.56 3.66
N GLY A 15 -6.87 -1.90 4.70
CA GLY A 15 -6.89 -3.22 5.25
C GLY A 15 -5.89 -3.41 6.35
N THR A 16 -5.64 -4.68 6.68
CA THR A 16 -4.70 -5.08 7.72
C THR A 16 -3.69 -6.06 7.14
N LEU A 17 -2.41 -5.77 7.35
CA LEU A 17 -1.31 -6.66 7.02
C LEU A 17 -0.95 -7.52 8.23
N ASP A 18 -0.93 -8.84 8.02
CA ASP A 18 -0.63 -9.85 9.05
C ASP A 18 -1.50 -9.76 10.31
N GLY A 19 -2.71 -9.22 10.16
CA GLY A 19 -3.71 -9.11 11.23
C GLY A 19 -3.38 -8.08 12.33
N ALA A 20 -2.29 -7.31 12.18
CA ALA A 20 -1.84 -6.37 13.21
C ALA A 20 -1.47 -4.98 12.67
N LEU A 21 -1.00 -4.88 11.42
CA LEU A 21 -0.52 -3.61 10.88
C LEU A 21 -1.59 -2.99 10.00
N ASP A 22 -2.07 -1.79 10.39
CA ASP A 22 -2.93 -1.00 9.52
C ASP A 22 -2.22 -0.65 8.22
N PHE A 23 -2.93 -0.93 7.13
CA PHE A 23 -2.49 -0.68 5.76
C PHE A 23 -3.48 0.25 5.09
N ASN A 24 -2.97 1.36 4.54
CA ASN A 24 -3.77 2.31 3.78
C ASN A 24 -2.96 2.81 2.59
N ILE A 25 -3.59 2.84 1.41
CA ILE A 25 -3.08 3.59 0.27
C ILE A 25 -4.18 4.52 -0.21
N SER A 26 -3.83 5.77 -0.46
CA SER A 26 -4.73 6.77 -1.03
C SER A 26 -4.05 7.51 -2.17
N GLU A 27 -4.82 7.78 -3.22
CA GLU A 27 -4.45 8.67 -4.32
C GLU A 27 -4.87 10.09 -3.98
N GLU A 28 -3.91 11.01 -4.06
CA GLU A 28 -4.14 12.44 -3.89
C GLU A 28 -3.28 13.22 -4.89
N GLY A 29 -3.95 13.91 -5.82
CA GLY A 29 -3.28 14.85 -6.73
C GLY A 29 -2.22 14.24 -7.64
N GLY A 30 -2.41 13.00 -8.10
CA GLY A 30 -1.44 12.27 -8.94
C GLY A 30 -0.34 11.56 -8.15
N HIS A 31 -0.45 11.54 -6.82
CA HIS A 31 0.46 10.83 -5.94
C HIS A 31 -0.28 9.77 -5.15
N LEU A 32 0.24 8.55 -5.15
CA LEU A 32 -0.20 7.51 -4.23
C LEU A 32 0.66 7.55 -2.97
N THR A 33 0.01 7.70 -1.83
CA THR A 33 0.67 7.60 -0.53
C THR A 33 0.28 6.29 0.12
N ALA A 34 1.25 5.40 0.30
CA ALA A 34 1.12 4.17 1.04
C ALA A 34 1.59 4.33 2.48
N ARG A 35 0.78 3.89 3.44
CA ARG A 35 1.08 3.90 4.86
C ARG A 35 0.86 2.53 5.47
N ILE A 36 1.89 2.03 6.14
CA ILE A 36 1.91 0.74 6.83
C ILE A 36 2.49 0.96 8.22
N ALA A 37 1.63 1.06 9.24
CA ALA A 37 2.02 1.47 10.60
C ALA A 37 2.89 2.76 10.60
N ASN A 38 4.19 2.64 10.94
CA ASN A 38 5.16 3.75 10.97
C ASN A 38 5.91 3.96 9.64
N TRP A 39 5.67 3.13 8.64
CA TRP A 39 6.25 3.26 7.32
C TRP A 39 5.32 4.04 6.40
N THR A 40 5.85 5.05 5.72
CA THR A 40 5.09 5.86 4.75
C THR A 40 5.92 6.02 3.50
N ARG A 41 5.30 5.86 2.33
CA ARG A 41 5.96 6.06 1.05
C ARG A 41 5.00 6.68 0.04
N ALA A 42 5.43 7.78 -0.56
CA ALA A 42 4.76 8.39 -1.70
C ALA A 42 5.36 7.88 -3.02
N VAL A 43 4.52 7.61 -4.00
CA VAL A 43 4.91 7.21 -5.36
C VAL A 43 4.10 8.03 -6.36
N ALA A 44 4.80 8.68 -7.30
CA ALA A 44 4.13 9.35 -8.41
C ALA A 44 3.50 8.31 -9.33
N VAL A 45 2.21 8.47 -9.63
CA VAL A 45 1.48 7.61 -10.55
C VAL A 45 0.74 8.45 -11.59
N ARG A 46 0.52 7.86 -12.76
CA ARG A 46 0.02 8.60 -13.93
C ARG A 46 -1.49 8.82 -13.85
N SER A 47 -2.19 7.88 -13.25
CA SER A 47 -3.56 7.87 -12.71
C SER A 47 -3.90 6.40 -12.48
N VAL A 48 -4.72 6.09 -11.47
CA VAL A 48 -5.21 4.73 -11.25
C VAL A 48 -6.63 4.66 -11.79
N GLU A 49 -6.84 3.91 -12.87
CA GLU A 49 -8.15 3.88 -13.54
C GLU A 49 -9.04 2.75 -13.00
N THR A 50 -8.41 1.69 -12.48
CA THR A 50 -9.12 0.48 -12.04
C THR A 50 -8.71 0.01 -10.65
N ALA A 51 -9.65 -0.64 -9.96
CA ALA A 51 -9.37 -1.34 -8.70
C ALA A 51 -8.31 -2.45 -8.84
N SER A 52 -8.16 -3.03 -10.04
CA SER A 52 -7.13 -4.03 -10.33
C SER A 52 -5.72 -3.43 -10.32
N GLU A 53 -5.54 -2.26 -10.93
CA GLU A 53 -4.27 -1.51 -10.86
C GLU A 53 -3.97 -1.11 -9.41
N MET A 54 -4.99 -0.64 -8.69
CA MET A 54 -4.85 -0.27 -7.29
C MET A 54 -4.41 -1.46 -6.41
N ARG A 55 -4.93 -2.66 -6.71
CA ARG A 55 -4.51 -3.91 -6.08
C ARG A 55 -3.08 -4.30 -6.45
N GLN A 56 -2.68 -4.12 -7.70
CA GLN A 56 -1.30 -4.39 -8.12
C GLN A 56 -0.31 -3.48 -7.38
N ILE A 57 -0.62 -2.19 -7.30
CA ILE A 57 0.19 -1.20 -6.57
C ILE A 57 0.26 -1.55 -5.09
N THR A 58 -0.86 -1.98 -4.50
CA THR A 58 -0.90 -2.48 -3.12
C THR A 58 0.12 -3.58 -2.87
N TYR A 59 0.18 -4.61 -3.73
CA TYR A 59 1.16 -5.68 -3.58
C TYR A 59 2.60 -5.19 -3.75
N GLU A 60 2.85 -4.27 -4.69
CA GLU A 60 4.17 -3.67 -4.86
C GLU A 60 4.63 -2.90 -3.60
N MET A 61 3.75 -2.09 -3.01
CA MET A 61 4.08 -1.33 -1.79
C MET A 61 4.35 -2.24 -0.60
N ILE A 62 3.60 -3.34 -0.46
CA ILE A 62 3.86 -4.35 0.57
C ILE A 62 5.22 -5.03 0.35
N ALA A 63 5.58 -5.34 -0.89
CA ALA A 63 6.90 -5.91 -1.20
C ALA A 63 8.02 -4.94 -0.77
N ARG A 64 7.92 -3.66 -1.15
CA ARG A 64 8.89 -2.62 -0.77
C ARG A 64 8.99 -2.44 0.75
N TYR A 65 7.85 -2.44 1.45
CA TYR A 65 7.83 -2.38 2.91
C TYR A 65 8.61 -3.55 3.53
N ARG A 66 8.47 -4.76 2.99
CA ARG A 66 9.21 -5.94 3.49
C ARG A 66 10.70 -5.83 3.23
N GLU A 67 11.11 -5.29 2.08
CA GLU A 67 12.52 -5.07 1.78
C GLU A 67 13.14 -4.05 2.74
N ASP A 68 12.47 -2.92 2.95
CA ASP A 68 12.90 -1.87 3.88
C ASP A 68 12.92 -2.37 5.33
N SER A 69 11.88 -3.10 5.74
CA SER A 69 11.79 -3.70 7.06
C SER A 69 12.86 -4.76 7.29
N ARG A 70 13.23 -5.56 6.28
CA ARG A 70 14.34 -6.52 6.36
C ARG A 70 15.70 -5.82 6.43
N GLY A 71 15.87 -4.72 5.71
CA GLY A 71 17.10 -3.90 5.76
C GLY A 71 17.33 -3.21 7.10
N ARG A 72 16.27 -2.93 7.88
CA ARG A 72 16.38 -2.37 9.23
C ARG A 72 16.76 -3.37 10.32
N ILE A 73 16.78 -4.67 10.04
CA ILE A 73 17.11 -5.74 11.00
C ILE A 73 18.52 -6.30 10.78
N ALA A 74 19.31 -5.70 9.89
CA ALA A 74 20.68 -6.11 9.56
C ALA A 74 21.73 -5.21 10.21
#